data_AF-F8KTE2-F1
#
_entry.id   AF-F8KTE2-F1
#
_cell.length_a   1.000
_cell.length_b   1.000
_cell.length_c   1.000
_cell.angle_alpha   90.00
_cell.angle_beta   90.00
_cell.angle_gamma   90.00
#
_symmetry.space_group_name_H-M   'P 1'
#
loop_
_entity.id
_entity.type
_entity.pdbx_description
1 polymer ?
#
loop_
_entity_poly.entity_id
_entity_poly.type
_entity_poly.pdbx_seq_one_letter_code
_entity_poly.pdbx_strand_id
1 'polypeptide(L)'
;MLSEREFEPAQIASWKVIKLKALNAQEENYSIKDFSYTRAPNTPLFQARHNAQQLEDMRLQMGNDEFSAQYQQEPLASSGGYFEPAYFKQIFKHELGQFNTFIFVDNALSLKESADNRAIVVVGVENYQENARYVVLDVYCGVWSEEQTINYILQAKQSYPEAKTYIESEGGGLVLHRLLLVALAQHNQRAKEQYKQPLAENIICYTPSRKVSKISKIKAIRPFYNTGFFALFACLPKPQTA
;
A
#
# COMPACT_ATOMS: atom_id res chain seq x y z
N MET A 1 4.42 25.43 -12.90
CA MET A 1 3.71 26.64 -13.39
C MET A 1 4.74 27.65 -13.89
N LEU A 2 5.14 27.50 -15.15
CA LEU A 2 5.84 28.52 -15.94
C LEU A 2 5.36 28.28 -17.37
N SER A 3 4.17 28.75 -17.69
CA SER A 3 3.59 28.54 -19.01
C SER A 3 3.91 29.76 -19.86
N GLU A 4 4.70 29.57 -20.91
CA GLU A 4 5.01 30.58 -21.93
C GLU A 4 3.74 31.11 -22.64
N ARG A 5 2.57 30.54 -22.34
CA ARG A 5 1.27 31.04 -22.81
C ARG A 5 0.77 32.30 -22.08
N GLU A 6 1.22 32.58 -20.86
CA GLU A 6 0.64 33.64 -20.03
C GLU A 6 1.60 34.80 -19.70
N PHE A 7 2.91 34.60 -19.87
CA PHE A 7 3.92 35.60 -19.55
C PHE A 7 5.05 35.58 -20.58
N GLU A 8 5.60 36.76 -20.86
CA GLU A 8 6.76 36.88 -21.74
C GLU A 8 8.00 36.22 -21.11
N PRO A 9 8.83 35.50 -21.87
CA PRO A 9 10.03 34.83 -21.35
C PRO A 9 10.97 35.76 -20.57
N ALA A 10 11.09 37.03 -20.98
CA ALA A 10 11.89 38.04 -20.28
C ALA A 10 11.34 38.36 -18.88
N GLN A 11 10.02 38.37 -18.71
CA GLN A 11 9.41 38.56 -17.40
C GLN A 11 9.62 37.34 -16.51
N ILE A 12 9.47 36.12 -17.06
CA ILE A 12 9.74 34.89 -16.32
C ILE A 12 11.19 34.84 -15.84
N ALA A 13 12.14 35.22 -16.70
CA ALA A 13 13.56 35.28 -16.36
C ALA A 13 13.89 36.31 -15.26
N SER A 14 13.08 37.36 -15.10
CA SER A 14 13.25 38.36 -14.04
C SER A 14 12.85 37.86 -12.65
N TRP A 15 12.14 36.74 -12.55
CA TRP A 15 11.63 36.24 -11.28
C TRP A 15 12.72 35.58 -10.46
N LYS A 16 12.84 35.99 -9.20
CA LYS A 16 13.69 35.32 -8.21
C LYS A 16 12.91 34.21 -7.54
N VAL A 17 13.30 32.95 -7.78
CA VAL A 17 12.76 31.80 -7.04
C VAL A 17 13.40 31.76 -5.66
N ILE A 18 12.59 31.83 -4.61
CA ILE A 18 13.04 31.72 -3.22
C ILE A 18 12.61 30.36 -2.69
N LYS A 19 13.57 29.56 -2.22
CA LYS A 19 13.31 28.28 -1.57
C LYS A 19 13.56 28.40 -0.07
N LEU A 20 12.51 28.23 0.73
CA LEU A 20 12.62 28.26 2.19
C LEU A 20 12.53 26.82 2.72
N LYS A 21 13.67 26.13 2.67
CA LYS A 21 13.79 24.75 3.15
C LYS A 21 13.58 24.68 4.65
N ALA A 22 13.01 23.59 5.15
CA ALA A 22 12.86 23.35 6.58
C ALA A 22 14.23 23.13 7.27
N LEU A 23 15.19 22.50 6.56
CA LEU A 23 16.57 22.30 7.01
C LEU A 23 17.52 22.55 5.83
N ASN A 24 18.62 23.27 6.05
CA ASN A 24 19.68 23.38 5.04
C ASN A 24 20.83 22.43 5.34
N ALA A 25 21.36 21.76 4.33
CA ALA A 25 22.60 21.01 4.46
C ALA A 25 23.83 21.91 4.65
N GLN A 26 23.77 23.14 4.13
CA GLN A 26 24.85 24.12 4.17
C GLN A 26 24.35 25.46 4.72
N GLU A 27 25.27 26.35 5.06
CA GLU A 27 24.90 27.71 5.40
C GLU A 27 24.24 28.39 4.18
N GLU A 28 23.16 29.12 4.40
CA GLU A 28 22.47 29.83 3.33
C GLU A 28 22.11 31.25 3.78
N ASN A 29 22.41 32.22 2.91
CA ASN A 29 22.04 33.61 3.11
C ASN A 29 20.76 33.93 2.32
N TYR A 30 19.70 34.30 3.04
CA TYR A 30 18.46 34.77 2.48
C TYR A 30 18.48 36.28 2.39
N SER A 31 18.53 36.83 1.18
CA SER A 31 18.38 38.26 0.91
C SER A 31 17.07 38.53 0.17
N ILE A 32 16.16 39.27 0.83
CA ILE A 32 14.85 39.65 0.32
C ILE A 32 14.67 41.15 0.55
N LYS A 33 14.81 41.94 -0.53
CA LYS A 33 14.82 43.42 -0.47
C LYS A 33 15.89 43.92 0.52
N ASP A 34 15.44 44.60 1.57
CA ASP A 34 16.20 45.19 2.67
C ASP A 34 16.48 44.22 3.82
N PHE A 35 15.92 43.00 3.78
CA PHE A 35 16.17 41.96 4.77
C PHE A 35 17.29 41.01 4.33
N SER A 36 18.23 40.73 5.24
CA SER A 36 19.22 39.66 5.09
C SER A 36 19.32 38.83 6.36
N TYR A 37 19.36 37.51 6.19
CA TYR A 37 19.53 36.57 7.30
C TYR A 37 20.37 35.38 6.85
N THR A 38 21.42 35.07 7.60
CA THR A 38 22.27 33.90 7.36
C THR A 38 21.86 32.79 8.30
N ARG A 39 21.47 31.65 7.73
CA ARG A 39 21.06 30.47 8.49
C ARG A 39 22.13 29.41 8.43
N ALA A 40 22.62 29.01 9.60
CA ALA A 40 23.59 27.93 9.75
C ALA A 40 23.04 26.57 9.26
N PRO A 41 23.91 25.61 8.90
CA PRO A 41 23.51 24.25 8.55
C PRO A 41 22.62 23.61 9.62
N ASN A 42 21.69 22.74 9.19
CA ASN A 42 20.79 21.94 10.03
C ASN A 42 19.95 22.73 11.04
N THR A 43 19.80 24.04 10.84
CA THR A 43 18.97 24.89 11.70
C THR A 43 17.54 24.90 11.15
N PRO A 44 16.51 24.57 11.95
CA PRO A 44 15.12 24.60 11.51
C PRO A 44 14.70 26.00 11.01
N LEU A 45 13.93 26.04 9.91
CA LEU A 45 13.35 27.29 9.40
C LEU A 45 12.51 28.02 10.45
N PHE A 46 11.74 27.28 11.23
CA PHE A 46 10.87 27.84 12.26
C PHE A 46 10.81 26.94 13.49
N GLN A 47 11.83 27.08 14.34
CA GLN A 47 12.05 26.25 15.52
C GLN A 47 10.86 26.25 16.50
N ALA A 48 10.11 27.36 16.60
CA ALA A 48 8.93 27.45 17.46
C ALA A 48 7.78 26.53 17.03
N ARG A 49 7.75 26.12 15.75
CA ARG A 49 6.76 25.18 15.21
C ARG A 49 7.31 23.75 15.14
N HIS A 50 8.50 23.58 14.56
CA HIS A 50 9.15 22.29 14.43
C HIS A 50 10.64 22.41 14.73
N ASN A 51 11.11 21.70 15.76
CA ASN A 51 12.53 21.55 16.04
C ASN A 51 13.17 20.46 15.14
N ALA A 52 14.49 20.30 15.21
CA ALA A 52 15.22 19.37 14.35
C ALA A 52 14.75 17.91 14.52
N GLN A 53 14.50 17.47 15.75
CA GLN A 53 14.01 16.12 16.00
C GLN A 53 12.62 15.90 15.41
N GLN A 54 11.71 16.86 15.59
CA GLN A 54 10.35 16.78 15.04
C GLN A 54 10.34 16.77 13.50
N LEU A 55 11.29 17.47 12.86
CA LEU A 55 11.45 17.43 11.40
C LEU A 55 11.92 16.05 10.94
N GLU A 56 12.81 15.40 11.69
CA GLU A 56 13.26 14.04 11.39
C GLU A 56 12.14 13.01 11.60
N ASP A 57 11.40 13.10 12.70
CA ASP A 57 10.25 12.21 12.97
C ASP A 57 9.19 12.35 11.86
N MET A 58 8.93 13.58 11.42
CA MET A 58 8.03 13.84 10.28
C MET A 58 8.56 13.23 8.99
N ARG A 59 9.87 13.38 8.68
CA ARG A 59 10.49 12.77 7.50
C ARG A 59 10.29 11.26 7.47
N LEU A 60 10.48 10.58 8.60
CA LEU A 60 10.27 9.14 8.73
C LEU A 60 8.80 8.73 8.54
N GLN A 61 7.87 9.51 9.10
CA GLN A 61 6.43 9.23 9.00
C GLN A 61 5.87 9.42 7.58
N MET A 62 6.22 10.51 6.90
CA MET A 62 5.67 10.82 5.57
C MET A 62 6.48 10.21 4.42
N GLY A 63 7.74 9.88 4.67
CA GLY A 63 8.70 9.43 3.66
C GLY A 63 9.46 10.59 3.00
N ASN A 64 10.63 10.27 2.44
CA ASN A 64 11.56 11.26 1.89
C ASN A 64 10.95 12.14 0.79
N ASP A 65 10.17 11.58 -0.12
CA ASP A 65 9.62 12.34 -1.24
C ASP A 65 8.61 13.39 -0.79
N GLU A 66 7.69 13.03 0.10
CA GLU A 66 6.69 13.97 0.63
C GLU A 66 7.36 15.04 1.48
N PHE A 67 8.34 14.64 2.30
CA PHE A 67 9.11 15.58 3.10
C PHE A 67 9.92 16.53 2.21
N SER A 68 10.55 16.01 1.16
CA SER A 68 11.35 16.82 0.24
C SER A 68 10.48 17.80 -0.55
N ALA A 69 9.32 17.35 -1.04
CA ALA A 69 8.38 18.21 -1.75
C ALA A 69 7.77 19.30 -0.85
N GLN A 70 7.27 18.94 0.34
CA GLN A 70 6.53 19.85 1.21
C GLN A 70 7.43 20.72 2.09
N TYR A 71 8.45 20.12 2.71
CA TYR A 71 9.29 20.79 3.70
C TYR A 71 10.63 21.25 3.14
N GLN A 72 11.18 20.59 2.11
CA GLN A 72 12.42 21.03 1.46
C GLN A 72 12.20 21.82 0.17
N GLN A 73 10.95 21.95 -0.31
CA GLN A 73 10.59 22.62 -1.57
C GLN A 73 11.41 22.10 -2.77
N GLU A 74 11.80 20.83 -2.71
CA GLU A 74 12.55 20.12 -3.73
C GLU A 74 11.82 18.82 -4.00
N PRO A 75 10.81 18.85 -4.89
CA PRO A 75 10.17 17.63 -5.32
C PRO A 75 11.24 16.73 -5.93
N LEU A 76 11.57 15.65 -5.23
CA LEU A 76 12.36 14.59 -5.82
C LEU A 76 11.48 13.98 -6.90
N ALA A 77 12.01 13.84 -8.10
CA ALA A 77 11.39 13.01 -9.12
C ALA A 77 11.56 11.55 -8.66
N SER A 78 10.74 11.15 -7.69
CA SER A 78 10.62 9.75 -7.31
C SER A 78 10.09 9.01 -8.53
N SER A 79 10.77 7.94 -8.94
CA SER A 79 10.13 6.87 -9.71
C SER A 79 8.74 6.65 -9.12
N GLY A 80 7.67 6.89 -9.91
CA GLY A 80 6.33 7.21 -9.41
C GLY A 80 5.60 6.08 -8.65
N GLY A 81 6.12 5.63 -7.52
CA GLY A 81 5.60 4.53 -6.71
C GLY A 81 5.61 4.85 -5.22
N TYR A 82 4.61 4.37 -4.48
CA TYR A 82 4.50 4.55 -3.03
C TYR A 82 5.40 3.62 -2.22
N PHE A 83 5.99 2.60 -2.89
CA PHE A 83 6.77 1.52 -2.31
C PHE A 83 8.11 1.40 -3.06
N GLU A 84 9.21 1.38 -2.31
CA GLU A 84 10.59 1.18 -2.77
C GLU A 84 11.07 -0.26 -2.50
N PRO A 85 11.38 -1.08 -3.52
CA PRO A 85 11.66 -2.50 -3.33
C PRO A 85 12.65 -2.87 -2.21
N ALA A 86 13.60 -1.99 -1.90
CA ALA A 86 14.56 -2.13 -0.81
C ALA A 86 13.95 -2.28 0.59
N TYR A 87 12.74 -1.77 0.83
CA TYR A 87 12.05 -1.91 2.13
C TYR A 87 11.15 -3.15 2.21
N PHE A 88 11.02 -3.95 1.15
CA PHE A 88 10.31 -5.24 1.28
C PHE A 88 11.12 -6.19 2.15
N LYS A 89 10.54 -6.55 3.30
CA LYS A 89 11.11 -7.55 4.18
C LYS A 89 10.53 -8.92 3.86
N GLN A 90 11.39 -9.88 3.53
CA GLN A 90 11.00 -11.29 3.47
C GLN A 90 11.19 -11.94 4.83
N ILE A 91 10.25 -12.80 5.22
CA ILE A 91 10.34 -13.58 6.47
C ILE A 91 10.06 -15.06 6.21
N PHE A 92 10.68 -15.91 7.01
CA PHE A 92 10.56 -17.35 6.94
C PHE A 92 9.57 -17.91 7.96
N LYS A 93 9.20 -19.19 7.81
CA LYS A 93 8.20 -19.85 8.63
C LYS A 93 8.51 -19.81 10.13
N HIS A 94 9.79 -19.88 10.51
CA HIS A 94 10.21 -19.84 11.92
C HIS A 94 10.10 -18.46 12.55
N GLU A 95 9.96 -17.40 11.75
CA GLU A 95 9.77 -16.02 12.22
C GLU A 95 8.29 -15.66 12.43
N LEU A 96 7.37 -16.52 11.97
CA LEU A 96 5.94 -16.33 12.13
C LEU A 96 5.50 -16.70 13.55
N GLY A 97 4.80 -15.79 14.22
CA GLY A 97 4.12 -16.04 15.47
C GLY A 97 2.70 -16.59 15.26
N GLN A 98 1.84 -16.41 16.26
CA GLN A 98 0.41 -16.66 16.12
C GLN A 98 -0.24 -15.47 15.39
N PHE A 99 -1.00 -15.75 14.34
CA PHE A 99 -1.64 -14.74 13.52
C PHE A 99 -3.10 -15.07 13.26
N ASN A 100 -3.89 -14.01 13.08
CA ASN A 100 -5.20 -14.09 12.46
C ASN A 100 -5.04 -14.02 10.95
N THR A 101 -5.74 -14.88 10.21
CA THR A 101 -5.67 -14.93 8.74
C THR A 101 -6.87 -14.27 8.09
N PHE A 102 -6.60 -13.57 7.00
CA PHE A 102 -7.57 -12.85 6.20
C PHE A 102 -7.30 -13.14 4.71
N ILE A 103 -8.36 -13.39 3.95
CA ILE A 103 -8.29 -13.52 2.49
C ILE A 103 -8.98 -12.29 1.90
N PHE A 104 -8.27 -11.52 1.08
CA PHE A 104 -8.83 -10.39 0.35
C PHE A 104 -8.92 -10.74 -1.13
N VAL A 105 -10.10 -10.55 -1.71
CA VAL A 105 -10.37 -10.80 -3.13
C VAL A 105 -10.65 -9.47 -3.82
N ASP A 106 -9.74 -9.08 -4.70
CA ASP A 106 -9.92 -7.97 -5.64
C ASP A 106 -10.37 -8.57 -6.99
N ASN A 107 -11.60 -8.24 -7.38
CA ASN A 107 -12.23 -8.84 -8.55
C ASN A 107 -12.20 -7.88 -9.74
N ALA A 108 -12.14 -8.45 -10.93
CA ALA A 108 -12.14 -7.72 -12.20
C ALA A 108 -13.35 -8.11 -13.06
N LEU A 109 -13.95 -7.12 -13.72
CA LEU A 109 -15.14 -7.29 -14.57
C LEU A 109 -14.87 -7.93 -15.93
N SER A 110 -13.67 -7.76 -16.47
CA SER A 110 -13.36 -8.14 -17.85
C SER A 110 -12.55 -9.42 -17.92
N LEU A 111 -12.81 -10.23 -18.95
CA LEU A 111 -12.08 -11.46 -19.28
C LEU A 111 -11.18 -11.30 -20.52
N LYS A 112 -11.09 -10.10 -21.09
CA LYS A 112 -10.18 -9.83 -22.21
C LYS A 112 -8.72 -9.98 -21.75
N GLU A 113 -7.81 -10.35 -22.64
CA GLU A 113 -6.37 -10.41 -22.29
C GLU A 113 -5.81 -9.06 -21.84
N SER A 114 -6.43 -7.95 -22.24
CA SER A 114 -6.13 -6.60 -21.76
C SER A 114 -6.88 -6.18 -20.49
N ALA A 115 -7.61 -7.11 -19.86
CA ALA A 115 -8.37 -6.84 -18.64
C ALA A 115 -7.46 -6.71 -17.42
N ASP A 116 -8.01 -6.07 -16.39
CA ASP A 116 -7.40 -6.06 -15.07
C ASP A 116 -7.28 -7.49 -14.51
N ASN A 117 -6.16 -7.77 -13.87
CA ASN A 117 -5.97 -9.03 -13.15
C ASN A 117 -6.94 -9.11 -11.97
N ARG A 118 -7.40 -10.33 -11.69
CA ARG A 118 -7.99 -10.67 -10.39
C ARG A 118 -6.87 -11.00 -9.42
N ALA A 119 -7.04 -10.64 -8.16
CA ALA A 119 -6.07 -10.92 -7.11
C ALA A 119 -6.74 -11.48 -5.87
N ILE A 120 -6.15 -12.55 -5.32
CA ILE A 120 -6.52 -13.14 -4.04
C ILE A 120 -5.28 -13.11 -3.18
N VAL A 121 -5.31 -12.31 -2.11
CA VAL A 121 -4.18 -12.11 -1.21
C VAL A 121 -4.53 -12.67 0.17
N VAL A 122 -3.67 -13.52 0.70
CA VAL A 122 -3.78 -14.04 2.06
C VAL A 122 -2.85 -13.24 2.97
N VAL A 123 -3.40 -12.64 4.02
CA VAL A 123 -2.68 -11.80 4.97
C VAL A 123 -2.81 -12.38 6.38
N GLY A 124 -1.68 -12.60 7.03
CA GLY A 124 -1.59 -12.84 8.46
C GLY A 124 -1.42 -11.53 9.21
N VAL A 125 -2.12 -11.38 10.34
CA VAL A 125 -1.92 -10.26 11.26
C VAL A 125 -1.57 -10.81 12.63
N GLU A 126 -0.40 -10.44 13.13
CA GLU A 126 0.10 -10.85 14.44
C GLU A 126 0.50 -9.66 15.29
N ASN A 127 0.59 -9.91 16.60
CA ASN A 127 1.25 -9.01 17.52
C ASN A 127 2.76 -9.30 17.51
N TYR A 128 3.54 -8.34 17.02
CA TYR A 128 4.99 -8.42 16.96
C TYR A 128 5.57 -7.15 17.59
N GLN A 129 6.37 -7.31 18.65
CA GLN A 129 6.96 -6.18 19.39
C GLN A 129 5.92 -5.14 19.81
N GLU A 130 4.79 -5.60 20.37
CA GLU A 130 3.67 -4.74 20.81
C GLU A 130 2.97 -3.96 19.68
N ASN A 131 3.26 -4.29 18.42
CA ASN A 131 2.71 -3.66 17.24
C ASN A 131 2.04 -4.68 16.32
N ALA A 132 1.14 -4.21 15.46
CA ALA A 132 0.58 -5.05 14.40
C ALA A 132 1.63 -5.27 13.31
N ARG A 133 1.94 -6.54 13.03
CA ARG A 133 2.70 -6.93 11.85
C ARG A 133 1.78 -7.62 10.85
N TYR A 134 1.82 -7.13 9.62
CA TYR A 134 1.06 -7.65 8.49
C TYR A 134 1.99 -8.48 7.61
N VAL A 135 1.63 -9.73 7.38
CA VAL A 135 2.43 -10.66 6.57
C VAL A 135 1.60 -11.13 5.39
N VAL A 136 2.07 -10.89 4.17
CA VAL A 136 1.50 -11.51 2.97
C VAL A 136 1.95 -12.97 2.94
N LEU A 137 1.03 -13.88 3.22
CA LEU A 137 1.28 -15.32 3.33
C LEU A 137 1.19 -16.02 1.97
N ASP A 138 0.24 -15.60 1.14
CA ASP A 138 0.00 -16.20 -0.18
C ASP A 138 -0.61 -15.18 -1.15
N VAL A 139 -0.35 -15.34 -2.44
CA VAL A 139 -0.89 -14.49 -3.51
C VAL A 139 -1.22 -15.34 -4.72
N TYR A 140 -2.47 -15.26 -5.14
CA TYR A 140 -2.91 -15.76 -6.42
C TYR A 140 -3.26 -14.53 -7.26
N CYS A 141 -2.70 -14.39 -8.46
CA CYS A 141 -3.06 -13.31 -9.38
C CYS A 141 -3.06 -13.78 -10.84
N GLY A 142 -4.00 -13.26 -11.63
CA GLY A 142 -4.05 -13.50 -13.07
C GLY A 142 -5.38 -13.11 -13.71
N VAL A 143 -5.49 -13.34 -15.01
CA VAL A 143 -6.74 -13.18 -15.77
C VAL A 143 -7.49 -14.51 -15.72
N TRP A 144 -8.62 -14.53 -15.02
CA TRP A 144 -9.36 -15.76 -14.74
C TRP A 144 -10.86 -15.58 -14.98
N SER A 145 -11.52 -16.67 -15.38
CA SER A 145 -12.97 -16.78 -15.32
C SER A 145 -13.48 -16.73 -13.87
N GLU A 146 -14.78 -16.47 -13.68
CA GLU A 146 -15.43 -16.56 -12.36
C GLU A 146 -15.22 -17.92 -11.72
N GLU A 147 -15.32 -19.00 -12.50
CA GLU A 147 -15.13 -20.36 -12.01
C GLU A 147 -13.69 -20.60 -11.54
N GLN A 148 -12.71 -20.18 -12.33
CA GLN A 148 -11.29 -20.26 -11.94
C GLN A 148 -11.02 -19.44 -10.67
N THR A 149 -11.61 -18.24 -10.59
CA THR A 149 -11.48 -17.36 -9.41
C THR A 149 -12.05 -18.04 -8.17
N ILE A 150 -13.24 -18.64 -8.27
CA ILE A 150 -13.85 -19.42 -7.20
C ILE A 150 -12.93 -20.57 -6.76
N ASN A 151 -12.35 -21.30 -7.70
CA ASN A 151 -11.44 -22.41 -7.40
C ASN A 151 -10.20 -21.93 -6.63
N TYR A 152 -9.59 -20.81 -7.01
CA TYR A 152 -8.48 -20.22 -6.26
C TYR A 152 -8.90 -19.73 -4.86
N ILE A 153 -10.12 -19.18 -4.71
CA ILE A 153 -10.62 -18.81 -3.37
C ILE A 153 -10.80 -20.06 -2.50
N LEU A 154 -11.40 -21.14 -3.04
CA LEU A 154 -11.56 -22.40 -2.31
C LEU A 154 -10.20 -23.02 -1.95
N GLN A 155 -9.23 -22.97 -2.86
CA GLN A 155 -7.85 -23.41 -2.60
C GLN A 155 -7.21 -22.60 -1.46
N ALA A 156 -7.33 -21.27 -1.49
CA ALA A 156 -6.83 -20.43 -0.41
C ALA A 156 -7.51 -20.77 0.94
N LYS A 157 -8.83 -21.01 0.94
CA LYS A 157 -9.56 -21.43 2.15
C LYS A 157 -9.16 -22.83 2.64
N GLN A 158 -8.78 -23.75 1.76
CA GLN A 158 -8.24 -25.05 2.15
C GLN A 158 -6.88 -24.91 2.85
N SER A 159 -6.00 -24.06 2.31
CA SER A 159 -4.69 -23.77 2.90
C SER A 159 -4.80 -22.96 4.20
N TYR A 160 -5.84 -22.14 4.33
CA TYR A 160 -6.09 -21.27 5.49
C TYR A 160 -7.55 -21.40 5.99
N PRO A 161 -7.92 -22.51 6.66
CA PRO A 161 -9.31 -22.83 7.02
C PRO A 161 -10.01 -21.78 7.89
N GLU A 162 -9.26 -21.16 8.80
CA GLU A 162 -9.76 -20.15 9.74
C GLU A 162 -9.84 -18.74 9.14
N ALA A 163 -9.40 -18.56 7.89
CA ALA A 163 -9.29 -17.23 7.31
C ALA A 163 -10.67 -16.62 7.00
N LYS A 164 -10.85 -15.39 7.48
CA LYS A 164 -12.00 -14.56 7.11
C LYS A 164 -11.82 -14.04 5.69
N THR A 165 -12.77 -14.31 4.82
CA THR A 165 -12.70 -13.95 3.40
C THR A 165 -13.49 -12.67 3.13
N TYR A 166 -12.86 -11.68 2.50
CA TYR A 166 -13.45 -10.39 2.16
C TYR A 166 -13.44 -10.20 0.65
N ILE A 167 -14.60 -9.91 0.08
CA ILE A 167 -14.80 -9.67 -1.35
C ILE A 167 -15.35 -8.26 -1.52
N GLU A 168 -14.67 -7.44 -2.31
CA GLU A 168 -15.17 -6.10 -2.65
C GLU A 168 -16.43 -6.22 -3.52
N SER A 169 -17.50 -5.48 -3.22
CA SER A 169 -18.78 -5.60 -3.94
C SER A 169 -18.74 -5.01 -5.35
N GLU A 170 -17.85 -4.04 -5.58
CA GLU A 170 -17.64 -3.43 -6.91
C GLU A 170 -16.87 -4.40 -7.83
N GLY A 171 -16.65 -4.05 -9.10
CA GLY A 171 -15.86 -4.90 -10.00
C GLY A 171 -16.46 -6.30 -10.26
N GLY A 172 -17.77 -6.47 -10.11
CA GLY A 172 -18.45 -7.77 -10.28
C GLY A 172 -18.42 -8.67 -9.05
N GLY A 173 -17.89 -8.21 -7.91
CA GLY A 173 -17.74 -9.03 -6.72
C GLY A 173 -19.05 -9.47 -6.06
N LEU A 174 -20.17 -8.76 -6.25
CA LEU A 174 -21.50 -9.24 -5.83
C LEU A 174 -21.89 -10.56 -6.52
N VAL A 175 -21.63 -10.66 -7.82
CA VAL A 175 -21.92 -11.86 -8.60
C VAL A 175 -20.98 -12.98 -8.17
N LEU A 176 -19.68 -12.69 -8.07
CA LEU A 176 -18.67 -13.64 -7.58
C LEU A 176 -19.03 -14.20 -6.20
N HIS A 177 -19.44 -13.35 -5.27
CA HIS A 177 -19.86 -13.74 -3.92
C HIS A 177 -21.02 -14.73 -3.96
N ARG A 178 -22.08 -14.44 -4.73
CA ARG A 178 -23.24 -15.33 -4.86
C ARG A 178 -22.84 -16.69 -5.44
N LEU A 179 -22.03 -16.70 -6.49
CA LEU A 179 -21.57 -17.93 -7.13
C LEU A 179 -20.66 -18.74 -6.19
N LEU A 180 -19.79 -18.07 -5.45
CA LEU A 180 -18.91 -18.69 -4.47
C LEU A 180 -19.70 -19.38 -3.35
N LEU A 181 -20.78 -18.78 -2.83
CA LEU A 181 -21.61 -19.41 -1.79
C LEU A 181 -22.22 -20.74 -2.29
N VAL A 182 -22.68 -20.78 -3.55
CA VAL A 182 -23.19 -22.01 -4.17
C VAL A 182 -22.07 -23.05 -4.32
N ALA A 183 -20.92 -22.64 -4.84
CA ALA A 183 -19.77 -23.53 -5.03
C ALA A 183 -19.23 -24.06 -3.70
N LEU A 184 -19.22 -23.24 -2.65
CA LEU A 184 -18.83 -23.62 -1.29
C LEU A 184 -19.79 -24.66 -0.72
N ALA A 185 -21.11 -24.48 -0.88
CA ALA A 185 -22.10 -25.45 -0.42
C ALA A 185 -21.89 -26.82 -1.11
N GLN A 186 -21.67 -26.82 -2.43
CA GLN A 186 -21.35 -28.03 -3.19
C GLN A 186 -20.00 -28.65 -2.78
N HIS A 187 -19.00 -27.83 -2.49
CA HIS A 187 -17.71 -28.29 -1.98
C HIS A 187 -17.86 -28.96 -0.62
N ASN A 188 -18.54 -28.31 0.32
CA ASN A 188 -18.73 -28.80 1.67
C ASN A 188 -19.62 -30.05 1.71
N GLN A 189 -20.61 -30.17 0.82
CA GLN A 189 -21.40 -31.39 0.68
C GLN A 189 -20.51 -32.58 0.25
N ARG A 190 -19.68 -32.40 -0.78
CA ARG A 190 -18.71 -33.41 -1.22
C ARG A 190 -17.69 -33.74 -0.13
N ALA A 191 -17.23 -32.74 0.62
CA ALA A 191 -16.31 -32.96 1.74
C ALA A 191 -16.95 -33.84 2.82
N LYS A 192 -18.21 -33.59 3.18
CA LYS A 192 -18.98 -34.42 4.12
C LYS A 192 -19.11 -35.86 3.65
N GLU A 193 -19.45 -36.07 2.37
CA GLU A 193 -19.54 -37.41 1.76
C GLU A 193 -18.20 -38.15 1.79
N GLN A 194 -17.09 -37.41 1.77
CA GLN A 194 -15.73 -37.94 1.88
C GLN A 194 -15.17 -37.95 3.32
N TYR A 195 -16.00 -37.66 4.33
CA TYR A 195 -15.58 -37.56 5.74
C TYR A 195 -14.42 -36.56 5.99
N LYS A 196 -14.35 -35.51 5.17
CA LYS A 196 -13.41 -34.38 5.33
C LYS A 196 -14.08 -33.22 6.05
N GLN A 197 -13.26 -32.41 6.73
CA GLN A 197 -13.74 -31.18 7.37
C GLN A 197 -14.25 -30.18 6.30
N PRO A 198 -15.44 -29.58 6.49
CA PRO A 198 -15.93 -28.54 5.60
C PRO A 198 -15.10 -27.26 5.75
N LEU A 199 -15.10 -26.44 4.70
CA LEU A 199 -14.49 -25.11 4.73
C LEU A 199 -15.39 -24.10 5.43
N ALA A 200 -14.78 -23.14 6.11
CA ALA A 200 -15.50 -22.11 6.86
C ALA A 200 -16.33 -21.17 5.96
N GLU A 201 -17.54 -20.84 6.40
CA GLU A 201 -18.50 -19.98 5.69
C GLU A 201 -18.29 -18.47 5.94
N ASN A 202 -17.18 -18.09 6.58
CA ASN A 202 -16.84 -16.72 6.94
C ASN A 202 -16.44 -15.89 5.71
N ILE A 203 -17.41 -15.60 4.83
CA ILE A 203 -17.24 -14.81 3.61
C ILE A 203 -18.08 -13.54 3.73
N ILE A 204 -17.42 -12.38 3.58
CA ILE A 204 -18.00 -11.06 3.76
C ILE A 204 -17.85 -10.30 2.44
N CYS A 205 -18.98 -9.97 1.82
CA CYS A 205 -18.99 -9.03 0.71
C CYS A 205 -19.19 -7.61 1.27
N TYR A 206 -18.29 -6.69 0.92
CA TYR A 206 -18.30 -5.33 1.47
C TYR A 206 -18.25 -4.27 0.38
N THR A 207 -18.93 -3.15 0.61
CA THR A 207 -18.85 -1.99 -0.29
C THR A 207 -17.66 -1.11 0.11
N PRO A 208 -16.77 -0.77 -0.83
CA PRO A 208 -15.61 0.06 -0.54
C PRO A 208 -16.05 1.44 -0.06
N SER A 209 -15.46 1.92 1.03
CA SER A 209 -15.72 3.28 1.49
C SER A 209 -15.18 4.29 0.48
N ARG A 210 -16.08 5.17 0.00
CA ARG A 210 -15.76 6.33 -0.86
C ARG A 210 -15.30 7.55 -0.07
N LYS A 211 -15.43 7.52 1.27
CA LYS A 211 -14.99 8.62 2.15
C LYS A 211 -13.47 8.73 2.24
N VAL A 212 -12.77 7.63 2.00
CA VAL A 212 -11.30 7.55 2.07
C VAL A 212 -10.77 7.29 0.67
N SER A 213 -9.94 8.20 0.16
CA SER A 213 -9.35 8.08 -1.17
C SER A 213 -8.45 6.83 -1.30
N LYS A 214 -8.29 6.30 -2.53
CA LYS A 214 -7.36 5.18 -2.80
C LYS A 214 -5.94 5.52 -2.35
N ILE A 215 -5.49 6.75 -2.57
CA ILE A 215 -4.17 7.25 -2.14
C ILE A 215 -4.04 7.20 -0.61
N SER A 216 -5.07 7.65 0.12
CA SER A 216 -5.05 7.61 1.59
C SER A 216 -4.94 6.18 2.12
N LYS A 217 -5.60 5.20 1.46
CA LYS A 217 -5.48 3.78 1.81
C LYS A 217 -4.05 3.26 1.59
N ILE A 218 -3.41 3.61 0.47
CA ILE A 218 -2.02 3.25 0.18
C ILE A 218 -1.08 3.86 1.23
N LYS A 219 -1.26 5.13 1.56
CA LYS A 219 -0.46 5.83 2.57
C LYS A 219 -0.61 5.21 3.97
N ALA A 220 -1.77 4.65 4.31
CA ALA A 220 -1.99 4.01 5.60
C ALA A 220 -1.12 2.76 5.84
N ILE A 221 -0.62 2.12 4.77
CA ILE A 221 0.27 0.95 4.86
C ILE A 221 1.73 1.37 5.03
N ARG A 222 2.11 2.61 4.64
CA ARG A 222 3.50 3.09 4.66
C ARG A 222 4.22 2.94 6.00
N PRO A 223 3.61 3.24 7.17
CA PRO A 223 4.31 3.09 8.44
C PRO A 223 4.78 1.66 8.69
N PHE A 224 3.94 0.66 8.41
CA PHE A 224 4.30 -0.76 8.55
C PHE A 224 5.37 -1.16 7.54
N TYR A 225 5.24 -0.66 6.32
CA TYR A 225 6.20 -0.89 5.26
C TYR A 225 7.60 -0.34 5.59
N ASN A 226 7.70 0.94 5.96
CA ASN A 226 8.97 1.60 6.28
C ASN A 226 9.65 1.00 7.52
N THR A 227 8.88 0.43 8.46
CA THR A 227 9.39 -0.21 9.68
C THR A 227 9.70 -1.70 9.51
N GLY A 228 9.37 -2.30 8.35
CA GLY A 228 9.49 -3.73 8.12
C GLY A 228 8.44 -4.58 8.85
N PHE A 229 7.37 -3.96 9.32
CA PHE A 229 6.17 -4.61 9.89
C PHE A 229 5.11 -4.94 8.83
N PHE A 230 5.37 -4.59 7.56
CA PHE A 230 4.74 -5.21 6.41
C PHE A 230 5.76 -6.15 5.76
N ALA A 231 5.51 -7.45 5.81
CA ALA A 231 6.45 -8.48 5.38
C ALA A 231 5.84 -9.42 4.34
N LEU A 232 6.70 -10.01 3.52
CA LEU A 232 6.36 -11.02 2.53
C LEU A 232 6.83 -12.38 3.03
N PHE A 233 5.97 -13.39 2.99
CA PHE A 233 6.38 -14.74 3.32
C PHE A 233 7.30 -15.28 2.22
N ALA A 234 8.50 -15.76 2.59
CA ALA A 234 9.55 -16.11 1.64
C ALA A 234 9.20 -17.29 0.71
N CYS A 235 8.14 -18.04 1.00
CA CYS A 235 7.70 -19.18 0.20
C CYS A 235 6.62 -18.81 -0.84
N LEU A 236 6.35 -17.52 -1.07
CA LEU A 236 5.47 -17.09 -2.14
C LEU A 236 5.99 -17.64 -3.49
N PRO A 237 5.15 -18.31 -4.30
CA PRO A 237 5.56 -18.68 -5.64
C PRO A 237 5.99 -17.41 -6.36
N LYS A 238 7.15 -17.46 -7.04
CA LYS A 238 7.56 -16.36 -7.92
C LYS A 238 6.38 -16.07 -8.86
N PRO A 239 6.03 -14.78 -9.09
CA PRO A 239 4.98 -14.47 -10.05
C PRO A 239 5.31 -15.20 -11.35
N GLN A 240 4.36 -15.99 -11.84
CA GLN A 240 4.47 -16.58 -13.17
C GLN A 240 4.50 -15.39 -14.13
N THR A 241 5.69 -15.06 -14.60
CA THR A 241 5.88 -14.12 -15.70
C THR A 241 5.09 -14.67 -16.88
N ALA A 242 4.09 -13.91 -17.33
CA ALA A 242 3.50 -14.07 -18.65
C ALA A 242 4.57 -13.89 -19.73
#